data_AF-A0A1B3E6S9-F1
#
_entry.id   AF-A0A1B3E6S9-F1
#
_cell.length_a   1.000
_cell.length_b   1.000
_cell.length_c   1.000
_cell.angle_alpha   90.00
_cell.angle_beta   90.00
_cell.angle_gamma   90.00
#
_symmetry.space_group_name_H-M   'P 1'
#
loop_
_entity.id
_entity.type
_entity.pdbx_description
1 polymer ?
#
loop_
_entity_poly.entity_id
_entity_poly.type
_entity_poly.pdbx_seq_one_letter_code
_entity_poly.pdbx_strand_id
1 'polypeptide(L)'
;MAYVTPSHQFPMGAVLPIARRLELLRWASRHRAWIIEDDYGGEFRYGQRPIDALQSMDADARVIYVGTFSKALSPQLRLGYLVLPHELVHLFREAKRMTDRHSARWEQNVLASLIESGTYERHVRRLRRENERRRRALLEAVGQHLAGYERPAGPILGYAGLTTQEIHEGIRILAVVIRDLIGDPGARVG
;
A
#
# COMPACT_ATOMS: atom_id res chain seq x y z
N MET A 1 -1.42 1.57 21.90
CA MET A 1 -1.27 0.88 20.60
C MET A 1 -1.35 1.92 19.49
N ALA A 2 -0.64 1.72 18.38
CA ALA A 2 -0.73 2.55 17.18
C ALA A 2 -1.03 1.68 15.95
N TYR A 3 -1.80 2.20 15.00
CA TYR A 3 -2.05 1.58 13.69
C TYR A 3 -1.50 2.51 12.61
N VAL A 4 -0.67 1.98 11.71
CA VAL A 4 0.05 2.78 10.71
C VAL A 4 0.16 2.05 9.38
N THR A 5 0.16 2.83 8.31
CA THR A 5 0.38 2.38 6.92
C THR A 5 1.64 3.08 6.38
N PRO A 6 2.84 2.71 6.84
CA PRO A 6 4.03 3.56 6.76
C PRO A 6 4.65 3.58 5.35
N SER A 7 4.44 2.53 4.57
CA SER A 7 4.92 2.44 3.19
C SER A 7 4.11 3.35 2.27
N HIS A 8 2.78 3.36 2.43
CA HIS A 8 1.86 4.21 1.69
C HIS A 8 0.64 4.50 2.56
N GLN A 9 0.54 5.71 3.09
CA GLN A 9 -0.55 6.05 4.00
C GLN A 9 -1.89 5.97 3.26
N PHE A 10 -2.89 5.29 3.81
CA PHE A 10 -4.24 5.37 3.26
C PHE A 10 -5.07 6.40 4.05
N PRO A 11 -5.71 7.39 3.43
CA PRO A 11 -5.85 7.63 1.98
C PRO A 11 -4.83 8.64 1.38
N MET A 12 -4.01 9.29 2.20
CA MET A 12 -3.17 10.44 1.82
C MET A 12 -1.90 10.08 1.04
N GLY A 13 -1.62 8.80 0.86
CA GLY A 13 -0.51 8.27 0.07
C GLY A 13 0.90 8.59 0.56
N ALA A 14 1.04 9.32 1.67
CA ALA A 14 2.32 9.73 2.22
C ALA A 14 3.17 8.53 2.67
N VAL A 15 4.49 8.64 2.50
CA VAL A 15 5.45 7.66 2.99
C VAL A 15 6.00 8.14 4.34
N LEU A 16 5.96 7.31 5.38
CA LEU A 16 6.49 7.66 6.70
C LEU A 16 8.03 7.71 6.65
N PRO A 17 8.66 8.87 6.89
CA PRO A 17 10.12 9.01 6.80
C PRO A 17 10.86 8.16 7.84
N ILE A 18 12.10 7.77 7.53
CA ILE A 18 12.92 6.91 8.40
C ILE A 18 13.04 7.45 9.84
N ALA A 19 13.23 8.76 10.01
CA ALA A 19 13.30 9.38 11.33
C ALA A 19 12.02 9.16 12.16
N ARG A 20 10.86 9.32 11.52
CA ARG A 20 9.54 9.11 12.14
C ARG A 20 9.30 7.63 12.45
N ARG A 21 9.77 6.71 11.61
CA ARG A 21 9.73 5.26 11.87
C ARG A 21 10.51 4.92 13.16
N LEU A 22 11.74 5.43 13.28
CA LEU A 22 12.59 5.22 14.46
C LEU A 22 11.98 5.84 15.73
N GLU A 23 11.40 7.04 15.63
CA GLU A 23 10.70 7.65 16.76
C GLU A 23 9.49 6.84 17.21
N LEU A 24 8.71 6.30 16.27
CA LEU A 24 7.56 5.47 16.57
C LEU A 24 7.97 4.17 17.28
N LEU A 25 9.03 3.51 16.81
CA LEU A 25 9.60 2.32 17.45
C LEU A 25 10.08 2.63 18.89
N ARG A 26 10.83 3.73 19.08
CA ARG A 26 11.25 4.18 20.43
C ARG A 26 10.08 4.50 21.34
N TRP A 27 9.02 5.11 20.81
CA TRP A 27 7.79 5.36 21.56
C TRP A 27 7.15 4.04 21.99
N ALA A 28 7.00 3.08 21.07
CA ALA A 28 6.39 1.78 21.34
C ALA A 28 7.17 1.01 22.40
N SER A 29 8.49 0.98 22.30
CA SER A 29 9.39 0.39 23.30
C SER A 29 9.19 0.99 24.69
N ARG A 30 9.30 2.32 24.83
CA ARG A 30 9.16 3.03 26.12
C ARG A 30 7.80 2.81 26.79
N HIS A 31 6.73 2.71 26.01
CA HIS A 31 5.37 2.58 26.53
C HIS A 31 4.88 1.13 26.55
N ARG A 32 5.73 0.16 26.17
CA ARG A 32 5.33 -1.26 25.97
C ARG A 32 4.08 -1.37 25.08
N ALA A 33 3.99 -0.51 24.08
CA ALA A 33 2.83 -0.41 23.19
C ALA A 33 3.06 -1.22 21.92
N TRP A 34 1.97 -1.81 21.41
CA TRP A 34 1.96 -2.47 20.10
C TRP A 34 1.84 -1.47 18.96
N ILE A 35 2.54 -1.73 17.86
CA ILE A 35 2.33 -1.09 16.55
C ILE A 35 1.74 -2.14 15.62
N ILE A 36 0.62 -1.83 14.98
CA ILE A 36 0.09 -2.58 13.85
C ILE A 36 0.57 -1.85 12.58
N GLU A 37 1.50 -2.47 11.87
CA GLU A 37 1.97 -2.03 10.56
C GLU A 37 1.15 -2.73 9.48
N ASP A 38 0.26 -1.99 8.83
CA ASP A 38 -0.51 -2.47 7.68
C ASP A 38 0.20 -2.09 6.38
N ASP A 39 0.86 -3.05 5.74
CA ASP A 39 1.57 -2.85 4.47
C ASP A 39 0.83 -3.55 3.32
N TYR A 40 -0.35 -3.01 2.99
CA TYR A 40 -1.19 -3.50 1.89
C TYR A 40 -0.58 -3.33 0.49
N GLY A 41 0.50 -2.56 0.35
CA GLY A 41 1.14 -2.23 -0.92
C GLY A 41 2.65 -2.41 -0.90
N GLY A 42 3.16 -3.25 0.02
CA GLY A 42 4.59 -3.41 0.28
C GLY A 42 5.38 -3.87 -0.95
N GLU A 43 4.75 -4.65 -1.83
CA GLU A 43 5.38 -5.10 -3.07
C GLU A 43 5.47 -3.98 -4.13
N PHE A 44 4.72 -2.89 -3.98
CA PHE A 44 4.52 -1.85 -4.99
C PHE A 44 5.20 -0.54 -4.64
N ARG A 45 6.51 -0.61 -4.40
CA ARG A 45 7.34 0.56 -4.10
C ARG A 45 7.88 1.16 -5.41
N TYR A 46 7.62 2.45 -5.64
CA TYR A 46 7.98 3.16 -6.87
C TYR A 46 8.97 4.30 -6.58
N GLY A 47 9.89 4.57 -7.49
CA GLY A 47 10.86 5.67 -7.34
C GLY A 47 12.07 5.29 -6.47
N GLN A 48 12.27 6.03 -5.37
CA GLN A 48 13.47 5.97 -4.52
C GLN A 48 13.70 4.60 -3.86
N ARG A 49 14.91 4.41 -3.31
CA ARG A 49 15.25 3.20 -2.54
C ARG A 49 14.19 2.97 -1.45
N PRO A 50 13.57 1.78 -1.39
CA PRO A 50 12.59 1.45 -0.36
C PRO A 50 13.11 1.73 1.04
N ILE A 51 12.27 2.35 1.89
CA ILE A 51 12.50 2.38 3.33
C ILE A 51 12.04 1.03 3.90
N ASP A 52 12.84 0.43 4.77
CA ASP A 52 12.53 -0.85 5.40
C ASP A 52 11.25 -0.76 6.25
N ALA A 53 10.48 -1.85 6.29
CA ALA A 53 9.29 -1.97 7.12
C ALA A 53 9.63 -1.75 8.61
N LEU A 54 8.69 -1.23 9.40
CA LEU A 54 8.89 -1.10 10.85
C LEU A 54 9.24 -2.45 11.47
N GLN A 55 8.58 -3.52 11.02
CA GLN A 55 8.85 -4.89 11.48
C GLN A 55 10.30 -5.31 11.28
N SER A 56 10.93 -4.92 10.16
CA SER A 56 12.33 -5.28 9.89
C SER A 56 13.33 -4.44 10.70
N MET A 57 12.89 -3.29 11.21
CA MET A 57 13.69 -2.38 12.03
C MET A 57 13.47 -2.58 13.54
N ASP A 58 12.50 -3.40 13.92
CA ASP A 58 12.03 -3.55 15.29
C ASP A 58 12.91 -4.51 16.09
N ALA A 59 13.68 -3.95 17.04
CA ALA A 59 14.53 -4.71 17.93
C ALA A 59 13.81 -5.22 19.20
N ASP A 60 12.66 -4.62 19.54
CA ASP A 60 11.96 -4.87 20.81
C ASP A 60 10.72 -5.77 20.64
N ALA A 61 10.53 -6.32 19.44
CA ALA A 61 9.39 -7.16 19.06
C ALA A 61 8.04 -6.54 19.46
N ARG A 62 7.83 -5.26 19.10
CA ARG A 62 6.62 -4.45 19.31
C ARG A 62 5.78 -4.23 18.04
N VAL A 63 6.21 -4.73 16.89
CA VAL A 63 5.48 -4.58 15.62
C VAL A 63 4.74 -5.86 15.23
N ILE A 64 3.45 -5.73 14.97
CA ILE A 64 2.60 -6.72 14.29
C ILE A 64 2.48 -6.25 12.84
N TYR A 65 3.10 -6.98 11.92
CA TYR A 65 3.03 -6.67 10.49
C TYR A 65 1.86 -7.38 9.84
N VAL A 66 1.09 -6.65 9.04
CA VAL A 66 -0.07 -7.14 8.30
C VAL A 66 0.21 -7.00 6.81
N GLY A 67 0.17 -8.12 6.10
CA GLY A 67 0.32 -8.16 4.65
C GLY A 67 -0.87 -8.80 3.94
N THR A 68 -1.01 -8.54 2.65
CA THR A 68 -2.08 -9.10 1.82
C THR A 68 -1.59 -9.46 0.43
N PHE A 69 -2.18 -10.50 -0.16
CA PHE A 69 -1.96 -10.85 -1.57
C PHE A 69 -2.98 -10.19 -2.51
N SER A 70 -3.94 -9.43 -1.97
CA SER A 70 -5.08 -8.89 -2.72
C SER A 70 -4.67 -7.98 -3.88
N LYS A 71 -3.58 -7.22 -3.70
CA LYS A 71 -3.10 -6.23 -4.68
C LYS A 71 -2.16 -6.85 -5.72
N ALA A 72 -1.47 -7.93 -5.36
CA ALA A 72 -0.59 -8.66 -6.25
C ALA A 72 -1.33 -9.71 -7.09
N LEU A 73 -2.38 -10.33 -6.55
CA LEU A 73 -3.07 -11.44 -7.22
C LEU A 73 -4.53 -11.10 -7.48
N SER A 74 -5.35 -11.04 -6.43
CA SER A 74 -6.77 -10.74 -6.55
C SER A 74 -7.39 -10.57 -5.15
N PRO A 75 -8.29 -9.58 -4.94
CA PRO A 75 -9.03 -9.46 -3.68
C PRO A 75 -9.99 -10.63 -3.43
N GLN A 76 -10.40 -11.35 -4.48
CA GLN A 76 -11.28 -12.53 -4.37
C GLN A 76 -10.60 -13.72 -3.69
N LEU A 77 -9.26 -13.77 -3.66
CA LEU A 77 -8.52 -14.84 -2.95
C LEU A 77 -8.70 -14.78 -1.43
N ARG A 78 -9.01 -13.60 -0.86
CA ARG A 78 -9.19 -13.41 0.58
C ARG A 78 -7.97 -13.85 1.41
N LEU A 79 -6.76 -13.81 0.82
CA LEU A 79 -5.51 -14.22 1.46
C LEU A 79 -4.70 -13.02 1.99
N GLY A 80 -4.29 -13.13 3.24
CA GLY A 80 -3.35 -12.24 3.91
C GLY A 80 -2.55 -13.00 4.95
N TYR A 81 -1.57 -12.32 5.54
CA TYR A 81 -0.67 -12.92 6.53
C TYR A 81 -0.32 -11.91 7.61
N LEU A 82 0.11 -12.44 8.76
CA LEU A 82 0.64 -11.67 9.87
C LEU A 82 2.07 -12.12 10.14
N VAL A 83 2.98 -11.17 10.36
CA VAL A 83 4.27 -11.45 11.01
C VAL A 83 4.14 -10.97 12.45
N LEU A 84 4.17 -11.93 13.37
CA LEU A 84 3.89 -11.70 14.78
C LEU A 84 5.16 -11.83 15.63
N PRO A 85 5.30 -11.02 16.69
CA PRO A 85 6.15 -11.35 17.82
C PRO A 85 5.85 -12.77 18.33
N HIS A 86 6.88 -13.53 18.65
CA HIS A 86 6.74 -14.94 19.02
C HIS A 86 5.74 -15.17 20.17
N GLU A 87 5.71 -14.26 21.16
CA GLU A 87 4.78 -14.31 22.30
C GLU A 87 3.30 -14.22 21.92
N LEU A 88 2.98 -13.64 20.74
CA LEU A 88 1.61 -13.47 20.28
C LEU A 88 1.12 -14.62 19.39
N VAL A 89 2.01 -15.49 18.90
CA VAL A 89 1.65 -16.53 17.92
C VAL A 89 0.57 -17.46 18.46
N HIS A 90 0.73 -17.98 19.69
CA HIS A 90 -0.26 -18.88 20.28
C HIS A 90 -1.62 -18.20 20.48
N LEU A 91 -1.61 -16.97 20.99
CA LEU A 91 -2.82 -16.18 21.22
C LEU A 91 -3.60 -15.94 19.92
N PHE A 92 -2.91 -15.55 18.84
CA PHE A 92 -3.55 -15.31 17.55
C PHE A 92 -4.05 -16.59 16.89
N ARG A 93 -3.37 -17.73 17.08
CA ARG A 93 -3.87 -19.02 16.58
C ARG A 93 -5.18 -19.43 17.25
N GLU A 94 -5.29 -19.29 18.57
CA GLU A 94 -6.54 -19.55 19.27
C GLU A 94 -7.65 -18.56 18.88
N ALA A 95 -7.33 -17.28 18.79
CA ALA A 95 -8.27 -16.26 18.32
C ALA A 95 -8.79 -16.57 16.91
N LYS A 96 -7.90 -16.98 15.99
CA LYS A 96 -8.28 -17.40 14.63
C LYS A 96 -9.21 -18.61 14.66
N ARG A 97 -8.90 -19.63 15.48
CA ARG A 97 -9.70 -20.85 15.59
C ARG A 97 -11.12 -20.58 16.09
N MET A 98 -11.28 -19.60 16.99
CA MET A 98 -12.58 -19.20 17.54
C MET A 98 -13.39 -18.33 16.59
N THR A 99 -12.74 -17.45 15.83
CA THR A 99 -13.41 -16.46 14.97
C THR A 99 -13.68 -16.96 13.55
N ASP A 100 -12.80 -17.81 13.02
CA ASP A 100 -12.90 -18.29 11.66
C ASP A 100 -12.30 -19.69 11.51
N ARG A 101 -13.19 -20.68 11.40
CA ARG A 101 -12.84 -22.09 11.18
C ARG A 101 -12.45 -22.41 9.74
N HIS A 102 -12.70 -21.50 8.79
CA HIS A 102 -12.32 -21.70 7.40
C HIS A 102 -10.89 -21.23 7.17
N SER A 103 -10.18 -21.93 6.29
CA SER A 103 -8.90 -21.51 5.76
C SER A 103 -8.92 -21.89 4.30
N ALA A 104 -8.60 -20.93 3.44
CA ALA A 104 -8.51 -21.08 1.99
C ALA A 104 -7.33 -22.00 1.64
N ARG A 105 -7.43 -23.29 1.99
CA ARG A 105 -6.33 -24.27 1.95
C ARG A 105 -5.82 -24.50 0.53
N TRP A 106 -6.74 -24.59 -0.43
CA TRP A 106 -6.38 -24.76 -1.84
C TRP A 106 -5.64 -23.54 -2.36
N GLU A 107 -6.13 -22.34 -2.06
CA GLU A 107 -5.51 -21.08 -2.44
C GLU A 107 -4.14 -20.91 -1.77
N GLN A 108 -3.99 -21.31 -0.50
CA GLN A 108 -2.71 -21.33 0.20
C GLN A 108 -1.71 -22.29 -0.44
N ASN A 109 -2.14 -23.50 -0.81
CA ASN A 109 -1.26 -24.48 -1.47
C ASN A 109 -0.82 -23.99 -2.85
N VAL A 110 -1.75 -23.46 -3.65
CA VAL A 110 -1.42 -22.88 -4.98
C VAL A 110 -0.45 -21.71 -4.81
N LEU A 111 -0.71 -20.81 -3.86
CA LEU A 111 0.17 -19.68 -3.58
C LEU A 111 1.57 -20.14 -3.15
N ALA A 112 1.66 -21.16 -2.29
CA ALA A 112 2.95 -21.73 -1.88
C ALA A 112 3.73 -22.25 -3.09
N SER A 113 3.11 -23.02 -3.98
CA SER A 113 3.77 -23.49 -5.21
C SER A 113 4.18 -22.34 -6.14
N LEU A 114 3.42 -21.26 -6.22
CA LEU A 114 3.79 -20.08 -7.00
C LEU A 114 5.01 -19.35 -6.43
N ILE A 115 5.13 -19.28 -5.10
CA ILE A 115 6.29 -18.69 -4.40
C ILE A 115 7.51 -19.61 -4.59
N GLU A 116 7.38 -20.90 -4.30
CA GLU A 116 8.48 -21.87 -4.41
C GLU A 116 9.06 -21.96 -5.83
N SER A 117 8.21 -21.84 -6.86
CA SER A 117 8.64 -21.82 -8.27
C SER A 117 9.19 -20.47 -8.75
N GLY A 118 9.19 -19.44 -7.90
CA GLY A 118 9.57 -18.07 -8.25
C GLY A 118 8.56 -17.35 -9.17
N THR A 119 7.40 -17.96 -9.42
CA THR A 119 6.38 -17.44 -10.35
C THR A 119 5.73 -16.19 -9.77
N TYR A 120 5.46 -16.18 -8.47
CA TYR A 120 4.90 -15.05 -7.76
C TYR A 120 5.80 -13.81 -7.89
N GLU A 121 7.11 -13.94 -7.68
CA GLU A 121 8.08 -12.86 -7.76
C GLU A 121 8.18 -12.29 -9.18
N ARG A 122 8.18 -13.16 -10.19
CA ARG A 122 8.15 -12.74 -11.61
C ARG A 122 6.87 -11.95 -11.92
N HIS A 123 5.73 -12.42 -11.43
CA HIS A 123 4.43 -11.75 -11.59
C HIS A 123 4.43 -10.37 -10.91
N VAL A 124 4.85 -10.28 -9.66
CA VAL A 124 4.99 -9.00 -8.93
C VAL A 124 5.90 -8.03 -9.67
N ARG A 125 7.06 -8.47 -10.18
CA ARG A 125 7.96 -7.63 -10.98
C ARG A 125 7.31 -7.12 -12.27
N ARG A 126 6.48 -7.93 -12.92
CA ARG A 126 5.69 -7.51 -14.09
C ARG A 126 4.66 -6.45 -13.68
N LEU A 127 3.87 -6.71 -12.64
CA LEU A 127 2.86 -5.76 -12.16
C LEU A 127 3.47 -4.43 -11.71
N ARG A 128 4.62 -4.44 -11.03
CA ARG A 128 5.35 -3.22 -10.67
C ARG A 128 5.68 -2.37 -11.89
N ARG A 129 6.23 -2.99 -12.96
CA ARG A 129 6.56 -2.27 -14.21
C ARG A 129 5.32 -1.66 -14.86
N GLU A 130 4.22 -2.39 -14.87
CA GLU A 130 2.96 -1.95 -15.47
C GLU A 130 2.33 -0.80 -14.68
N ASN A 131 2.25 -0.93 -13.37
CA ASN A 131 1.74 0.12 -12.49
C ASN A 131 2.64 1.36 -12.48
N GLU A 132 3.95 1.23 -12.68
CA GLU A 132 4.82 2.41 -12.88
C GLU A 132 4.53 3.15 -14.19
N ARG A 133 4.13 2.44 -15.27
CA ARG A 133 3.66 3.10 -16.50
C ARG A 133 2.36 3.86 -16.26
N ARG A 134 1.39 3.21 -15.61
CA ARG A 134 0.12 3.84 -15.21
C ARG A 134 0.35 5.06 -14.33
N ARG A 135 1.29 4.97 -13.39
CA ARG A 135 1.63 6.07 -12.49
C ARG A 135 2.20 7.26 -13.23
N ARG A 136 3.10 7.04 -14.18
CA ARG A 136 3.62 8.11 -15.03
C ARG A 136 2.52 8.77 -15.87
N ALA A 137 1.65 7.98 -16.52
CA ALA A 137 0.53 8.51 -17.29
C ALA A 137 -0.42 9.36 -16.43
N LEU A 138 -0.73 8.94 -15.20
CA LEU A 138 -1.55 9.75 -14.29
C LEU A 138 -0.86 11.06 -13.95
N LEU A 139 0.41 11.02 -13.54
CA LEU A 139 1.14 12.22 -13.14
C LEU A 139 1.30 13.20 -14.30
N GLU A 140 1.49 12.69 -15.51
CA GLU A 140 1.51 13.49 -16.73
C GLU A 140 0.15 14.14 -16.99
N ALA A 141 -0.94 13.36 -16.98
CA ALA A 141 -2.29 13.87 -17.20
C ALA A 141 -2.70 14.90 -16.14
N VAL A 142 -2.36 14.67 -14.86
CA VAL A 142 -2.58 15.63 -13.77
C VAL A 142 -1.78 16.90 -14.01
N GLY A 143 -0.50 16.79 -14.40
CA GLY A 143 0.34 17.93 -14.73
C GLY A 143 -0.18 18.74 -15.91
N GLN A 144 -0.79 18.09 -16.91
CA GLN A 144 -1.35 18.73 -18.10
C GLN A 144 -2.71 19.40 -17.85
N HIS A 145 -3.61 18.75 -17.12
CA HIS A 145 -5.01 19.17 -17.02
C HIS A 145 -5.38 19.83 -15.70
N LEU A 146 -4.61 19.61 -14.64
CA LEU A 146 -4.81 20.13 -13.28
C LEU A 146 -3.61 20.96 -12.81
N ALA A 147 -2.90 21.61 -13.74
CA ALA A 147 -1.85 22.57 -13.40
C ALA A 147 -2.42 23.68 -12.48
N GLY A 148 -1.76 23.92 -11.34
CA GLY A 148 -2.21 24.87 -10.32
C GLY A 148 -2.97 24.26 -9.13
N TYR A 149 -3.35 22.98 -9.20
CA TYR A 149 -3.88 22.24 -8.05
C TYR A 149 -2.76 21.50 -7.31
N GLU A 150 -2.90 21.35 -5.98
CA GLU A 150 -1.95 20.55 -5.21
C GLU A 150 -1.91 19.11 -5.74
N ARG A 151 -0.71 18.60 -6.00
CA ARG A 151 -0.54 17.22 -6.45
C ARG A 151 -0.94 16.27 -5.33
N PRO A 152 -1.79 15.26 -5.59
CA PRO A 152 -2.05 14.25 -4.58
C PRO A 152 -0.75 13.56 -4.22
N ALA A 153 -0.40 13.58 -2.94
CA ALA A 153 0.64 12.71 -2.42
C ALA A 153 0.11 11.28 -2.50
N GLY A 154 0.81 10.37 -3.20
CA GLY A 154 0.47 8.96 -3.12
C GLY A 154 0.68 8.09 -4.33
N PRO A 155 0.92 6.79 -4.13
CA PRO A 155 0.82 5.81 -5.20
C PRO A 155 -0.62 5.51 -5.56
N ILE A 156 -0.75 5.16 -6.82
CA ILE A 156 -1.94 4.81 -7.57
C ILE A 156 -2.19 3.32 -7.35
N LEU A 157 -2.57 2.93 -6.13
CA LEU A 157 -2.97 1.55 -5.85
C LEU A 157 -4.45 1.27 -6.19
N GLY A 158 -5.14 2.25 -6.82
CA GLY A 158 -6.56 2.19 -7.20
C GLY A 158 -6.86 2.00 -8.69
N TYR A 159 -5.84 2.04 -9.57
CA TYR A 159 -6.06 2.01 -11.03
C TYR A 159 -5.53 0.74 -11.69
N ALA A 160 -5.40 -0.34 -10.92
CA ALA A 160 -4.83 -1.62 -11.39
C ALA A 160 -5.61 -2.26 -12.57
N GLY A 161 -6.80 -1.73 -12.92
CA GLY A 161 -7.59 -2.14 -14.07
C GLY A 161 -7.65 -1.14 -15.23
N LEU A 162 -7.08 0.07 -15.12
CA LEU A 162 -7.15 1.06 -16.20
C LEU A 162 -5.93 0.98 -17.13
N THR A 163 -6.17 1.20 -18.41
CA THR A 163 -5.16 1.52 -19.42
C THR A 163 -4.63 2.94 -19.22
N THR A 164 -3.46 3.24 -19.77
CA THR A 164 -2.92 4.62 -19.76
C THR A 164 -3.86 5.59 -20.47
N GLN A 165 -4.54 5.15 -21.55
CA GLN A 165 -5.51 5.96 -22.27
C GLN A 165 -6.73 6.31 -21.40
N GLU A 166 -7.31 5.32 -20.70
CA GLU A 166 -8.41 5.56 -19.75
C GLU A 166 -7.99 6.49 -18.60
N ILE A 167 -6.73 6.41 -18.15
CA ILE A 167 -6.19 7.32 -17.15
C ILE A 167 -6.15 8.76 -17.67
N HIS A 168 -5.58 9.00 -18.87
CA HIS A 168 -5.54 10.34 -19.46
C HIS A 168 -6.94 10.90 -19.66
N GLU A 169 -7.84 10.10 -20.23
CA GLU A 169 -9.22 10.53 -20.50
C GLU A 169 -9.99 10.83 -19.20
N GLY A 170 -9.85 9.97 -18.20
CA GLY A 170 -10.48 10.17 -16.89
C GLY A 170 -10.01 11.45 -16.20
N ILE A 171 -8.72 11.77 -16.26
CA ILE A 171 -8.19 13.02 -15.69
C ILE A 171 -8.60 14.25 -16.49
N ARG A 172 -8.66 14.15 -17.82
CA ARG A 172 -9.18 15.22 -18.67
C ARG A 172 -10.63 15.56 -18.29
N ILE A 173 -11.49 14.55 -18.13
CA ILE A 173 -12.88 14.71 -17.71
C ILE A 173 -12.95 15.31 -16.30
N LEU A 174 -12.18 14.77 -15.35
CA LEU A 174 -12.14 15.26 -13.97
C LEU A 174 -11.75 16.74 -13.91
N ALA A 175 -10.80 17.17 -14.73
CA ALA A 175 -10.37 18.56 -14.78
C ALA A 175 -11.45 19.51 -15.30
N VAL A 176 -12.30 19.07 -16.24
CA VAL A 176 -13.47 19.84 -16.67
C VAL A 176 -14.44 20.00 -15.50
N VAL A 177 -14.80 18.88 -14.85
CA VAL A 177 -15.73 18.90 -13.70
C VAL A 177 -15.22 19.78 -12.56
N ILE A 178 -13.93 19.70 -12.23
CA ILE A 178 -13.33 20.54 -11.17
C ILE A 178 -13.39 22.03 -11.54
N ARG A 179 -13.05 22.39 -12.78
CA ARG A 179 -13.16 23.78 -13.25
C ARG A 179 -14.59 24.30 -13.18
N ASP A 180 -15.57 23.48 -13.54
CA ASP A 180 -16.98 23.85 -13.49
C ASP A 180 -17.49 24.03 -12.05
N LEU A 181 -16.96 23.25 -11.09
CA LEU A 181 -17.38 23.28 -9.68
C LEU A 181 -16.68 24.36 -8.84
N ILE A 182 -15.39 24.60 -9.05
CA ILE A 182 -14.53 25.41 -8.15
C ILE A 182 -14.01 26.67 -8.86
N GLY A 183 -14.15 26.77 -10.18
CA GLY A 183 -13.57 27.84 -11.01
C GLY A 183 -12.09 27.58 -11.35
N ASP A 184 -11.56 28.35 -12.29
CA ASP A 184 -10.15 28.23 -12.71
C ASP A 184 -9.22 28.93 -11.71
N PRO A 185 -8.34 28.22 -10.98
CA PRO A 185 -7.39 28.84 -10.06
C PRO A 185 -6.41 29.78 -10.78
N GLY A 186 -6.21 29.61 -12.10
CA GLY A 186 -5.39 30.50 -12.92
C GLY A 186 -6.02 31.87 -13.22
N ALA A 187 -7.33 32.06 -13.00
CA ALA A 187 -8.04 33.30 -13.33
C ALA A 187 -7.94 34.39 -12.24
N ARG A 188 -7.27 34.13 -11.11
CA ARG A 188 -7.16 35.08 -9.97
C ARG A 188 -5.86 35.88 -9.91
N VAL A 189 -5.02 35.82 -10.95
CA VAL A 189 -3.81 36.65 -11.04
C VAL A 189 -3.89 37.47 -12.32
N GLY A 190 -4.60 38.60 -12.24
CA GLY A 190 -4.68 39.64 -13.27
C GLY A 190 -4.65 41.00 -12.60
#